data_AF-A0A9N9NU11-F1
#
_entry.id   AF-A0A9N9NU11-F1
#
_cell.length_a   1.000
_cell.length_b   1.000
_cell.length_c   1.000
_cell.angle_alpha   90.00
_cell.angle_beta   90.00
_cell.angle_gamma   90.00
#
_symmetry.space_group_name_H-M   'P 1'
#
loop_
_entity.id
_entity.type
_entity.pdbx_description
1 polymer ?
#
loop_
_entity_poly.entity_id
_entity_poly.type
_entity_poly.pdbx_seq_one_letter_code
_entity_poly.pdbx_strand_id
1 'polypeptide(L)'
;MSEKLKFPPDIILTNLYTRFTETAFRKAGGVQKSKMTARYEDKLLCYMFTLCLMLDAFRVDPDSLSEDLAVTTNKVYSIFRTLGCKIEGLNKSEKEALGINGAQSKLVKRAVLNVPLVLPEPKKRKYDR
;
A
#
# COMPACT_ATOMS: atom_id res chain seq x y z
N MET A 1 -16.75 -7.12 15.44
CA MET A 1 -15.51 -6.47 14.95
C MET A 1 -15.07 -5.35 15.87
N SER A 2 -16.02 -4.57 16.43
CA SER A 2 -15.77 -3.64 17.54
C SER A 2 -14.95 -4.28 18.67
N GLU A 3 -15.29 -5.50 19.08
CA GLU A 3 -14.54 -6.26 20.11
C GLU A 3 -13.09 -6.53 19.72
N LYS A 4 -12.83 -6.87 18.45
CA LYS A 4 -11.46 -7.12 17.94
C LYS A 4 -10.63 -5.84 17.83
N LEU A 5 -11.29 -4.69 17.69
CA LEU A 5 -10.67 -3.38 17.50
C LEU A 5 -10.68 -2.51 18.77
N LYS A 6 -11.01 -3.10 19.93
CA LYS A 6 -11.12 -2.38 21.22
C LYS A 6 -12.12 -1.20 21.18
N PHE A 7 -13.27 -1.40 20.55
CA PHE A 7 -14.40 -0.46 20.53
C PHE A 7 -14.05 0.94 19.99
N PRO A 8 -13.60 1.05 18.71
CA PRO A 8 -13.39 2.35 18.09
C PRO A 8 -14.74 3.06 17.89
N PRO A 9 -14.76 4.41 17.79
CA PRO A 9 -15.98 5.16 17.48
C PRO A 9 -16.70 4.65 16.24
N ASP A 10 -18.02 4.48 16.32
CA ASP A 10 -18.84 3.87 15.26
C ASP A 10 -18.71 4.58 13.91
N ILE A 11 -18.53 5.90 13.92
CA ILE A 11 -18.35 6.67 12.70
C ILE A 11 -17.12 6.23 11.89
N ILE A 12 -16.06 5.75 12.56
CA ILE A 12 -14.86 5.22 11.90
C ILE A 12 -15.20 3.89 11.22
N LEU A 13 -15.88 3.00 11.94
CA LEU A 13 -16.29 1.70 11.39
C LEU A 13 -17.21 1.88 10.19
N THR A 14 -18.23 2.73 10.29
CA THR A 14 -19.15 3.03 9.19
C THR A 14 -18.40 3.56 7.97
N ASN A 15 -17.45 4.47 8.15
CA ASN A 15 -16.67 5.01 7.04
C ASN A 15 -15.73 3.97 6.42
N LEU A 16 -15.11 3.11 7.23
CA LEU A 16 -14.24 2.04 6.73
C LEU A 16 -15.03 1.06 5.86
N TYR A 17 -16.19 0.59 6.32
CA TYR A 17 -17.05 -0.29 5.54
C TYR A 17 -17.52 0.38 4.25
N THR A 18 -17.97 1.63 4.32
CA THR A 18 -18.49 2.35 3.16
C THR A 18 -17.41 2.59 2.09
N ARG A 19 -16.15 2.81 2.47
CA ARG A 19 -15.08 3.17 1.54
C ARG A 19 -14.23 2.01 1.04
N PHE A 20 -14.16 0.91 1.80
CA PHE A 20 -13.27 -0.23 1.54
C PHE A 20 -14.01 -1.57 1.40
N THR A 21 -15.34 -1.57 1.28
CA THR A 21 -16.10 -2.80 0.99
C THR A 21 -17.21 -2.54 -0.02
N GLU A 22 -17.69 -3.61 -0.66
CA GLU A 22 -18.91 -3.60 -1.46
C GLU A 22 -20.04 -4.27 -0.69
N THR A 23 -21.25 -3.77 -0.88
CA THR A 23 -22.45 -4.41 -0.37
C THR A 23 -22.78 -5.61 -1.24
N ALA A 24 -22.67 -6.81 -0.67
CA ALA A 24 -23.12 -8.04 -1.31
C ALA A 24 -24.43 -8.51 -0.68
N PHE A 25 -25.44 -8.71 -1.51
CA PHE A 25 -26.68 -9.39 -1.11
C PHE A 25 -26.54 -10.88 -1.41
N ARG A 26 -26.72 -11.74 -0.41
CA ARG A 26 -26.69 -13.21 -0.61
C ARG A 26 -27.86 -13.70 -1.47
N LYS A 27 -29.01 -13.02 -1.40
CA LYS A 27 -30.26 -13.22 -2.18
C LYS A 27 -31.03 -11.89 -2.20
N ALA A 28 -31.96 -11.70 -3.15
CA ALA A 28 -32.88 -10.57 -3.12
C ALA A 28 -33.66 -10.56 -1.78
N GLY A 29 -33.61 -9.45 -1.04
CA GLY A 29 -34.20 -9.32 0.31
C GLY A 29 -33.41 -9.96 1.46
N GLY A 30 -32.22 -10.51 1.22
CA GLY A 30 -31.37 -11.10 2.26
C GLY A 30 -30.57 -10.07 3.07
N VAL A 31 -29.96 -10.54 4.17
CA VAL A 31 -29.09 -9.71 5.04
C VAL A 31 -27.92 -9.14 4.23
N GLN A 32 -27.73 -7.83 4.32
CA GLN A 32 -26.58 -7.16 3.72
C GLN A 32 -25.29 -7.62 4.37
N LYS A 33 -24.32 -8.03 3.54
CA LYS A 33 -22.98 -8.36 4.01
C LYS A 33 -21.96 -7.56 3.23
N SER A 34 -21.09 -6.85 3.96
CA SER A 34 -19.92 -6.21 3.38
C SER A 34 -18.92 -7.26 2.91
N LYS A 35 -18.46 -7.13 1.66
CA LYS A 35 -17.40 -7.96 1.07
C LYS A 35 -16.25 -7.05 0.63
N MET A 36 -15.04 -7.34 1.11
CA MET A 36 -13.83 -6.69 0.60
C MET A 36 -13.36 -7.46 -0.64
N THR A 37 -13.37 -6.82 -1.80
CA THR A 37 -12.83 -7.37 -3.04
C THR A 37 -11.34 -7.06 -3.14
N ALA A 38 -10.60 -7.76 -4.00
CA ALA A 38 -9.17 -7.52 -4.20
C ALA A 38 -8.87 -6.03 -4.55
N ARG A 39 -9.75 -5.39 -5.32
CA ARG A 39 -9.64 -3.96 -5.64
C ARG A 39 -9.71 -3.07 -4.40
N TYR A 40 -10.59 -3.38 -3.46
CA TYR A 40 -10.72 -2.60 -2.23
C TYR A 40 -9.63 -2.92 -1.21
N GLU A 41 -9.11 -4.15 -1.20
CA GLU A 41 -7.90 -4.51 -0.46
C GLU A 41 -6.71 -3.67 -0.95
N ASP A 42 -6.48 -3.60 -2.27
CA ASP A 42 -5.41 -2.78 -2.86
C ASP A 42 -5.63 -1.29 -2.54
N LYS A 43 -6.88 -0.82 -2.59
CA LYS A 43 -7.23 0.56 -2.20
C LYS A 43 -6.89 0.83 -0.73
N LEU A 44 -7.18 -0.09 0.18
CA LEU A 44 -6.84 0.05 1.59
C LEU A 44 -5.32 0.10 1.79
N LEU A 45 -4.58 -0.78 1.13
CA LEU A 45 -3.12 -0.80 1.15
C LEU A 45 -2.52 0.52 0.61
N CYS A 46 -3.05 1.06 -0.50
CA CYS A 46 -2.63 2.37 -1.02
C CYS A 46 -2.75 3.48 0.04
N TYR A 47 -3.87 3.52 0.77
CA TYR A 47 -4.07 4.51 1.82
C TYR A 47 -3.10 4.30 2.99
N MET A 48 -2.90 3.06 3.43
CA MET A 48 -1.94 2.76 4.50
C MET A 48 -0.50 3.12 4.10
N PHE A 49 -0.05 2.78 2.89
CA PHE A 49 1.29 3.13 2.42
C PHE A 49 1.49 4.63 2.24
N THR A 50 0.43 5.36 1.91
CA THR A 50 0.47 6.84 1.89
C THR A 50 0.73 7.40 3.29
N LEU A 51 0.13 6.82 4.32
CA LEU A 51 0.42 7.20 5.71
C LEU A 51 1.86 6.87 6.09
N CYS A 52 2.38 5.69 5.73
CA CYS A 52 3.78 5.34 5.93
C CYS A 52 4.73 6.35 5.26
N LEU A 53 4.43 6.75 4.01
CA LEU A 53 5.20 7.78 3.31
C LEU A 53 5.22 9.11 4.09
N MET A 54 4.10 9.53 4.67
CA MET A 54 4.06 10.77 5.47
C MET A 54 4.89 10.66 6.75
N LEU A 55 4.90 9.49 7.39
CA LEU A 55 5.63 9.24 8.63
C LEU A 55 7.15 9.12 8.39
N ASP A 56 7.56 8.52 7.28
CA ASP A 56 8.97 8.25 6.94
C ASP A 56 9.56 9.31 5.98
N ALA A 57 9.12 10.55 6.07
CA ALA A 57 9.62 11.67 5.26
C ALA A 57 9.68 11.36 3.74
N PHE A 58 8.66 10.66 3.24
CA PHE A 58 8.47 10.24 1.85
C PHE A 58 9.53 9.24 1.32
N ARG A 59 10.22 8.52 2.22
CA ARG A 59 11.21 7.48 1.91
C ARG A 59 11.01 6.23 2.79
N VAL A 60 10.34 5.23 2.26
CA VAL A 60 9.88 4.04 3.02
C VAL A 60 10.67 2.79 2.63
N ASP A 61 10.85 1.86 3.59
CA ASP A 61 11.34 0.50 3.35
C ASP A 61 10.19 -0.43 2.91
N PRO A 62 10.14 -0.88 1.64
CA PRO A 62 9.07 -1.75 1.17
C PRO A 62 9.16 -3.19 1.72
N ASP A 63 10.36 -3.64 2.10
CA ASP A 63 10.58 -5.02 2.51
C ASP A 63 10.07 -5.23 3.95
N SER A 64 10.31 -4.25 4.84
CA SER A 64 9.72 -4.25 6.20
C SER A 64 8.19 -4.29 6.15
N LEU A 65 7.56 -3.50 5.27
CA LEU A 65 6.10 -3.51 5.10
C LEU A 65 5.57 -4.83 4.53
N SER A 66 6.37 -5.52 3.72
CA SER A 66 6.03 -6.86 3.20
C SER A 66 5.92 -7.86 4.34
N GLU A 67 6.86 -7.83 5.29
CA GLU A 67 6.90 -8.69 6.46
C GLU A 67 5.78 -8.36 7.44
N ASP A 68 5.63 -7.09 7.81
CA ASP A 68 4.65 -6.64 8.82
C ASP A 68 3.20 -6.93 8.40
N LEU A 69 2.88 -6.74 7.11
CA LEU A 69 1.52 -6.93 6.59
C LEU A 69 1.30 -8.33 6.02
N ALA A 70 2.33 -9.19 6.02
CA ALA A 70 2.31 -10.50 5.36
C ALA A 70 1.83 -10.43 3.89
N VAL A 71 2.20 -9.37 3.19
CA VAL A 71 1.88 -9.16 1.76
C VAL A 71 3.13 -9.46 0.95
N THR A 72 2.97 -10.08 -0.22
CA THR A 72 4.12 -10.38 -1.07
C THR A 72 4.87 -9.11 -1.48
N THR A 73 6.20 -9.18 -1.47
CA THR A 73 7.08 -8.06 -1.83
C THR A 73 6.71 -7.48 -3.19
N ASN A 74 6.43 -8.33 -4.18
CA ASN A 74 6.00 -7.89 -5.51
C ASN A 74 4.73 -7.02 -5.48
N LYS A 75 3.74 -7.36 -4.64
CA LYS A 75 2.52 -6.58 -4.49
C LYS A 75 2.81 -5.24 -3.81
N VAL A 76 3.62 -5.22 -2.76
CA VAL A 76 4.05 -3.97 -2.09
C VAL A 76 4.72 -3.01 -3.08
N TYR A 77 5.71 -3.49 -3.83
CA TYR A 77 6.40 -2.70 -4.85
C TYR A 77 5.46 -2.22 -5.96
N SER A 78 4.49 -3.05 -6.37
CA SER A 78 3.48 -2.65 -7.35
C SER A 78 2.63 -1.49 -6.85
N ILE A 79 2.19 -1.54 -5.59
CA ILE A 79 1.36 -0.50 -4.98
C ILE A 79 2.14 0.81 -4.85
N PHE A 80 3.40 0.76 -4.39
CA PHE A 80 4.25 1.96 -4.34
C PHE A 80 4.43 2.61 -5.70
N ARG A 81 4.63 1.81 -6.76
CA ARG A 81 4.67 2.34 -8.14
C ARG A 81 3.35 2.97 -8.55
N THR A 82 2.21 2.37 -8.19
CA THR A 82 0.87 2.95 -8.43
C THR A 82 0.68 4.29 -7.72
N LEU A 83 1.27 4.48 -6.53
CA LEU A 83 1.29 5.75 -5.81
C LEU A 83 2.23 6.80 -6.43
N GLY A 84 3.03 6.45 -7.44
CA GLY A 84 4.01 7.35 -8.07
C GLY A 84 5.39 7.31 -7.41
N CYS A 85 5.65 6.36 -6.51
CA CYS A 85 6.97 6.20 -5.91
C CYS A 85 7.96 5.59 -6.90
N LYS A 86 9.21 6.08 -6.83
CA LYS A 86 10.36 5.44 -7.45
C LYS A 86 10.96 4.44 -6.48
N ILE A 87 11.42 3.31 -7.00
CA ILE A 87 12.14 2.31 -6.24
C ILE A 87 13.63 2.52 -6.52
N GLU A 88 14.34 3.06 -5.54
CA GLU A 88 15.75 3.43 -5.67
C GLU A 88 16.60 2.81 -4.55
N GLY A 89 17.92 2.84 -4.73
CA GLY A 89 18.85 2.39 -3.70
C GLY A 89 18.98 3.42 -2.56
N LEU A 90 19.60 2.98 -1.47
CA LEU A 90 19.89 3.84 -0.33
C LEU A 90 20.77 5.04 -0.72
N ASN A 91 20.48 6.21 -0.15
CA ASN A 91 21.34 7.39 -0.21
C ASN A 91 22.54 7.23 0.75
N LYS A 92 23.50 8.17 0.74
CA LYS A 92 24.71 8.08 1.59
C LYS A 92 24.38 8.07 3.08
N SER A 93 23.51 8.96 3.51
CA SER A 93 23.10 9.09 4.92
C SER A 93 22.37 7.85 5.43
N GLU A 94 21.52 7.23 4.60
CA GLU A 94 20.82 5.99 4.91
C GLU A 94 21.78 4.80 5.03
N LYS A 95 22.81 4.73 4.18
CA LYS A 95 23.85 3.68 4.27
C LYS A 95 24.66 3.81 5.55
N GLU A 96 25.03 5.04 5.91
CA GLU A 96 25.76 5.34 7.14
C GLU A 96 24.91 5.00 8.37
N ALA A 97 23.63 5.40 8.39
CA ALA A 97 22.71 5.11 9.49
C ALA A 97 22.46 3.61 9.69
N LEU A 98 22.42 2.83 8.60
CA LEU A 98 22.18 1.39 8.65
C LEU A 98 23.47 0.57 8.75
N GLY A 99 24.65 1.20 8.68
CA GLY A 99 25.95 0.51 8.72
C GLY A 99 26.18 -0.46 7.56
N ILE A 100 25.58 -0.20 6.38
CA ILE A 100 25.55 -1.16 5.27
C ILE A 100 26.72 -0.91 4.31
N ASN A 101 27.51 -1.96 4.06
CA ASN A 101 28.65 -1.92 3.14
C ASN A 101 28.23 -2.15 1.67
N GLY A 102 29.06 -1.73 0.72
CA GLY A 102 28.69 -1.56 -0.69
C GLY A 102 28.02 -2.75 -1.41
N ALA A 103 28.31 -3.99 -1.02
CA ALA A 103 27.67 -5.18 -1.61
C ALA A 103 26.20 -5.35 -1.15
N GLN A 104 25.93 -5.14 0.14
CA GLN A 104 24.58 -5.24 0.71
C GLN A 104 23.69 -4.06 0.30
N SER A 105 24.28 -2.89 0.07
CA SER A 105 23.56 -1.69 -0.40
C SER A 105 22.86 -1.87 -1.75
N LYS A 106 23.23 -2.86 -2.57
CA LYS A 106 22.57 -3.12 -3.87
C LYS A 106 21.26 -3.89 -3.73
N LEU A 107 21.10 -4.60 -2.61
CA LEU A 107 19.92 -5.43 -2.34
C LEU A 107 18.82 -4.60 -1.69
N VAL A 108 19.19 -3.68 -0.79
CA VAL A 108 18.25 -2.84 -0.05
C VAL A 108 17.73 -1.70 -0.93
N LYS A 109 16.41 -1.58 -1.00
CA LYS A 109 15.71 -0.57 -1.79
C LYS A 109 14.84 0.31 -0.90
N ARG A 110 14.51 1.49 -1.42
CA ARG A 110 13.60 2.45 -0.81
C ARG A 110 12.54 2.84 -1.82
N ALA A 111 11.28 2.90 -1.37
CA ALA A 111 10.21 3.53 -2.11
C ALA A 111 10.19 5.02 -1.76
N VAL A 112 10.38 5.85 -2.78
CA VAL A 112 10.62 7.29 -2.61
C VAL A 112 9.62 8.07 -3.45
N LEU A 113 8.91 8.99 -2.82
CA LEU A 113 7.98 9.90 -3.50
C LEU A 113 8.65 11.27 -3.69
N ASN A 114 9.05 11.55 -4.92
CA ASN A 114 9.70 12.81 -5.28
C ASN A 114 8.74 13.78 -5.97
N VAL A 115 9.00 15.08 -5.80
CA VAL A 115 8.35 16.14 -6.57
C VAL A 115 9.23 16.53 -7.78
N PRO A 116 8.64 16.86 -8.94
CA PRO A 116 7.22 16.79 -9.27
C PRO A 116 6.73 15.34 -9.36
N LEU A 117 5.46 15.12 -9.01
CA LEU A 117 4.85 13.79 -9.04
C LEU A 117 4.77 13.27 -10.48
N VAL A 118 5.36 12.10 -10.73
CA VAL A 118 5.25 11.40 -12.01
C VAL A 118 4.45 10.12 -11.80
N LEU A 119 3.19 10.16 -12.24
CA LEU A 119 2.34 8.96 -12.22
C LEU A 119 2.76 8.00 -13.33
N PRO A 120 2.71 6.67 -13.09
CA PRO A 120 3.05 5.70 -14.11
C PRO A 120 2.09 5.78 -15.29
N GLU A 121 2.63 5.66 -16.52
CA GLU A 121 1.79 5.62 -17.70
C GLU A 121 0.87 4.38 -17.68
N PRO A 122 -0.42 4.53 -18.01
CA PRO A 122 -1.31 3.39 -18.14
C PRO A 122 -0.77 2.45 -19.22
N LYS A 123 -0.69 1.15 -18.92
CA LYS A 123 -0.26 0.15 -19.89
C LYS A 123 -1.18 0.21 -21.11
N LYS A 124 -0.64 0.59 -22.28
CA LYS A 124 -1.36 0.53 -23.55
C LYS A 124 -1.77 -0.93 -23.78
N ARG A 125 -3.08 -1.20 -23.79
CA ARG A 125 -3.60 -2.51 -24.22
C ARG A 125 -3.23 -2.69 -25.69
N LYS A 126 -2.43 -3.72 -26.00
CA LYS A 126 -2.25 -4.14 -27.39
C LYS A 126 -3.58 -4.73 -27.83
N TYR A 127 -4.28 -4.05 -28.73
CA TYR A 127 -5.36 -4.68 -29.48
C TYR A 127 -4.67 -5.55 -30.54
N ASP A 128 -4.76 -6.87 -30.40
CA ASP A 128 -4.51 -7.77 -31.53
C ASP A 128 -5.57 -7.45 -32.60
N ARG A 129 -5.11 -7.13 -33.80
CA ARG A 129 -5.95 -7.00 -35.00
C ARG A 129 -5.92 -8.31 -35.77
#